data_AF-A0A1Z5SCJ2-F1
#
_entry.id   AF-A0A1Z5SCJ2-F1
#
_cell.length_a   1.000
_cell.length_b   1.000
_cell.length_c   1.000
_cell.angle_alpha   90.00
_cell.angle_beta   90.00
_cell.angle_gamma   90.00
#
_symmetry.space_group_name_H-M   'P 1'
#
loop_
_entity.id
_entity.type
_entity.pdbx_description
1 polymer ?
#
loop_
_entity_poly.entity_id
_entity_poly.type
_entity_poly.pdbx_seq_one_letter_code
_entity_poly.pdbx_strand_id
1 'polypeptide(L)'
;MKKIIPIVLSLALLGVGSCKKFEETVNKAATKGSLSATVNGRTYNAGNVAVTVTDKAFIVGGSQLSDEESLELFINKYKGPGKYTIDHIYNTAKYYDSKSHSSVYGEIEIISTGEKSAKGTFYFQTNDSLMVTDGKFDVKWE
;
A
#
# COMPACT_ATOMS: atom_id res chain seq x y z
N MET A 1 -43.72 -33.19 -14.11
CA MET A 1 -42.33 -33.40 -14.57
C MET A 1 -41.46 -32.29 -14.01
N LYS A 2 -40.24 -32.66 -13.60
CA LYS A 2 -39.06 -31.85 -13.20
C LYS A 2 -39.17 -30.97 -11.95
N LYS A 3 -38.63 -31.53 -10.86
CA LYS A 3 -38.11 -30.85 -9.66
C LYS A 3 -36.82 -30.11 -10.02
N ILE A 4 -36.60 -28.92 -9.45
CA ILE A 4 -35.26 -28.32 -9.34
C ILE A 4 -35.01 -28.02 -7.87
N ILE A 5 -33.93 -28.60 -7.37
CA ILE A 5 -33.48 -28.64 -5.98
C ILE A 5 -32.54 -27.44 -5.76
N PRO A 6 -32.67 -26.65 -4.67
CA PRO A 6 -31.62 -25.71 -4.30
C PRO A 6 -30.43 -26.48 -3.72
N ILE A 7 -29.29 -26.44 -4.41
CA ILE A 7 -28.03 -26.95 -3.88
C ILE A 7 -27.51 -25.95 -2.85
N VAL A 8 -27.76 -26.27 -1.58
CA VAL A 8 -27.01 -25.74 -0.45
C VAL A 8 -25.69 -26.50 -0.42
N LEU A 9 -24.62 -25.89 -0.94
CA LEU A 9 -23.27 -26.42 -0.72
C LEU A 9 -22.72 -25.79 0.56
N SER A 10 -23.09 -26.41 1.68
CA SER A 10 -22.47 -26.20 2.97
C SER A 10 -21.01 -26.65 2.92
N LEU A 11 -20.07 -25.70 2.82
CA LEU A 11 -18.67 -25.98 3.09
C LEU A 11 -18.45 -25.87 4.60
N ALA A 12 -18.52 -27.02 5.28
CA ALA A 12 -18.16 -27.16 6.67
C ALA A 12 -16.64 -26.96 6.82
N LEU A 13 -16.23 -25.82 7.39
CA LEU A 13 -14.88 -25.63 7.91
C LEU A 13 -14.87 -26.05 9.39
N LEU A 14 -14.73 -27.36 9.61
CA LEU A 14 -14.18 -27.88 10.85
C LEU A 14 -12.67 -27.68 10.81
N GLY A 15 -12.22 -26.62 11.46
CA GLY A 15 -10.82 -26.26 11.65
C GLY A 15 -10.68 -25.42 12.91
N VAL A 16 -11.07 -26.00 14.05
CA VAL A 16 -10.80 -25.46 15.38
C VAL A 16 -9.29 -25.52 15.64
N GLY A 17 -8.58 -24.42 15.38
CA GLY A 17 -7.15 -24.35 15.63
C GLY A 17 -6.54 -23.01 15.23
N SER A 18 -6.70 -22.01 16.09
CA SER A 18 -5.91 -20.77 16.09
C SER A 18 -6.29 -19.67 15.06
N CYS A 19 -7.57 -19.32 14.95
CA CYS A 19 -8.02 -18.09 14.26
C CYS A 19 -7.81 -16.80 15.07
N LYS A 20 -7.32 -16.85 16.32
CA LYS A 20 -7.11 -15.63 17.13
C LYS A 20 -5.88 -14.79 16.71
N LYS A 21 -4.84 -15.40 16.11
CA LYS A 21 -3.60 -14.67 15.75
C LYS A 21 -3.66 -13.98 14.38
N PHE A 22 -4.58 -14.38 13.51
CA PHE A 22 -4.67 -13.81 12.17
C PHE A 22 -5.49 -12.51 12.15
N GLU A 23 -6.59 -12.44 12.92
CA GLU A 23 -7.39 -11.21 13.06
C GLU A 23 -6.62 -10.06 13.74
N GLU A 24 -5.68 -10.37 14.63
CA GLU A 24 -4.89 -9.36 15.34
C GLU A 24 -3.80 -8.71 14.45
N THR A 25 -3.36 -9.40 13.40
CA THR A 25 -2.35 -8.90 12.46
C THR A 25 -2.95 -8.02 11.36
N VAL A 26 -4.22 -8.24 11.01
CA VAL A 26 -4.95 -7.48 9.97
C VAL A 26 -5.47 -6.13 10.48
N ASN A 27 -5.60 -5.95 11.81
CA ASN A 27 -6.19 -4.74 12.42
C ASN A 27 -5.19 -3.66 12.89
N LYS A 28 -3.93 -3.69 12.43
CA LYS A 28 -2.94 -2.62 12.73
C LYS A 28 -2.72 -1.63 11.59
N ALA A 29 -3.69 -1.45 10.70
CA ALA A 29 -3.67 -0.30 9.81
C ALA A 29 -3.91 0.96 10.65
N ALA A 30 -2.87 1.77 10.87
CA ALA A 30 -3.05 3.07 11.48
C ALA A 30 -3.80 3.96 10.48
N THR A 31 -4.95 4.49 10.87
CA THR A 31 -5.82 5.34 10.03
C THR A 31 -5.68 6.84 10.32
N LYS A 32 -4.82 7.19 11.29
CA LYS A 32 -4.49 8.55 11.70
C LYS A 32 -3.00 8.77 11.55
N GLY A 33 -2.63 9.92 10.98
CA GLY A 33 -1.25 10.26 10.71
C GLY A 33 -1.12 11.32 9.64
N SER A 34 0.07 11.40 9.04
CA SER A 34 0.32 12.28 7.91
C SER A 34 1.27 11.62 6.91
N LEU A 35 1.03 11.88 5.63
CA LEU A 35 1.93 11.53 4.54
C LEU A 35 2.22 12.81 3.78
N SER A 36 3.49 13.22 3.77
CA SER A 36 3.98 14.23 2.84
C SER A 36 4.77 13.51 1.75
N ALA A 37 4.45 13.77 0.49
CA ALA A 37 5.15 13.19 -0.63
C ALA A 37 5.44 14.23 -1.72
N THR A 38 6.43 13.95 -2.56
CA THR A 38 6.66 14.70 -3.80
C THR A 38 6.41 13.77 -4.97
N VAL A 39 5.64 14.22 -5.97
CA VAL A 39 5.42 13.51 -7.23
C VAL A 39 5.47 14.55 -8.36
N ASN A 40 6.46 14.44 -9.27
CA ASN A 40 6.61 15.30 -10.44
C ASN A 40 6.62 16.80 -10.11
N GLY A 41 7.43 17.19 -9.12
CA GLY A 41 7.61 18.56 -8.67
C GLY A 41 6.46 19.11 -7.82
N ARG A 42 5.41 18.32 -7.55
CA ARG A 42 4.28 18.70 -6.70
C ARG A 42 4.40 18.07 -5.33
N THR A 43 4.14 18.87 -4.29
CA THR A 43 4.03 18.37 -2.92
C THR A 43 2.60 17.95 -2.65
N TYR A 44 2.46 16.71 -2.22
CA TYR A 44 1.25 16.05 -1.82
C TYR A 44 1.20 15.92 -0.29
N ASN A 45 0.08 16.26 0.35
CA ASN A 45 -0.07 16.12 1.81
C ASN A 45 -1.40 15.46 2.16
N ALA A 46 -1.35 14.23 2.69
CA ALA A 46 -2.51 13.52 3.19
C ALA A 46 -2.59 13.57 4.72
N GLY A 47 -3.76 13.93 5.25
CA GLY A 47 -4.09 13.83 6.69
C GLY A 47 -4.77 12.51 7.09
N ASN A 48 -5.20 11.72 6.10
CA ASN A 48 -5.67 10.36 6.30
C ASN A 48 -4.66 9.42 5.64
N VAL A 49 -4.03 8.57 6.45
CA VAL A 49 -3.04 7.60 5.99
C VAL A 49 -3.44 6.21 6.44
N ALA A 50 -3.09 5.21 5.65
CA ALA A 50 -3.16 3.80 6.01
C ALA A 50 -1.75 3.25 5.97
N VAL A 51 -1.21 2.85 7.12
CA VAL A 51 0.15 2.30 7.20
C VAL A 51 0.14 0.91 7.80
N THR A 52 0.85 -0.02 7.15
CA THR A 52 1.16 -1.36 7.68
C THR A 52 2.64 -1.63 7.46
N VAL A 53 3.40 -1.79 8.54
CA VAL A 53 4.82 -2.18 8.49
C VAL A 53 5.02 -3.42 9.33
N THR A 54 5.45 -4.51 8.70
CA THR A 54 5.68 -5.82 9.32
C THR A 54 6.98 -6.41 8.80
N ASP A 55 7.38 -7.59 9.30
CA ASP A 55 8.50 -8.38 8.78
C ASP A 55 8.26 -8.98 7.38
N LYS A 56 7.08 -8.73 6.80
CA LYS A 56 6.64 -9.33 5.52
C LYS A 56 6.08 -8.32 4.54
N ALA A 57 5.68 -7.14 4.98
CA ALA A 57 5.05 -6.16 4.13
C ALA A 57 5.30 -4.74 4.63
N PHE A 58 5.47 -3.83 3.69
CA PHE A 58 5.43 -2.41 3.90
C PHE A 58 4.36 -1.83 2.98
N ILE A 59 3.32 -1.25 3.58
CA ILE A 59 2.17 -0.67 2.89
C ILE A 59 1.99 0.73 3.43
N VAL A 60 2.03 1.72 2.55
CA VAL A 60 1.76 3.12 2.87
C VAL A 60 0.78 3.65 1.84
N GLY A 61 -0.39 4.07 2.31
CA GLY A 61 -1.38 4.77 1.52
C GLY A 61 -1.72 6.11 2.15
N GLY A 62 -1.99 7.14 1.35
CA GLY A 62 -2.60 8.37 1.81
C GLY A 62 -3.53 8.95 0.75
N SER A 63 -4.55 9.67 1.21
CA SER A 63 -5.51 10.39 0.36
C SER A 63 -5.67 11.84 0.81
N GLN A 64 -5.62 12.78 -0.13
CA GLN A 64 -5.90 14.19 0.07
C GLN A 64 -7.34 14.43 -0.35
N LEU A 65 -8.23 14.59 0.64
CA LEU A 65 -9.67 14.63 0.42
C LEU A 65 -10.14 15.80 -0.46
N SER A 66 -9.36 16.89 -0.55
CA SER A 66 -9.74 18.09 -1.31
C SER A 66 -9.55 17.94 -2.83
N ASP A 67 -8.58 17.15 -3.26
CA ASP A 67 -8.10 17.14 -4.65
C ASP A 67 -8.22 15.76 -5.30
N GLU A 68 -8.88 14.82 -4.61
CA GLU A 68 -8.94 13.39 -4.94
C GLU A 68 -7.57 12.70 -5.08
N GLU A 69 -6.46 13.39 -4.81
CA GLU A 69 -5.12 12.85 -4.99
C GLU A 69 -4.80 11.76 -3.95
N SER A 70 -4.18 10.66 -4.40
CA SER A 70 -3.70 9.61 -3.50
C SER A 70 -2.37 9.02 -3.94
N LEU A 71 -1.61 8.51 -2.97
CA LEU A 71 -0.38 7.76 -3.17
C LEU A 71 -0.47 6.45 -2.40
N GLU A 72 -0.11 5.35 -3.05
CA GLU A 72 -0.01 4.03 -2.46
C GLU A 72 1.34 3.40 -2.85
N LEU A 73 2.07 2.93 -1.84
CA LEU A 73 3.32 2.20 -1.96
C LEU A 73 3.15 0.85 -1.28
N PHE A 74 3.45 -0.22 -2.00
CA PHE A 74 3.36 -1.58 -1.52
C PHE A 74 4.65 -2.33 -1.81
N ILE A 75 5.21 -2.94 -0.77
CA ILE A 75 6.38 -3.81 -0.84
C ILE A 75 6.02 -5.09 -0.11
N ASN A 76 5.99 -6.21 -0.85
CA ASN A 76 5.89 -7.53 -0.28
C ASN A 76 7.30 -8.04 0.07
N LYS A 77 7.38 -8.94 1.06
CA LYS A 77 8.64 -9.46 1.61
C LYS A 77 9.57 -8.32 2.07
N TYR A 78 9.02 -7.30 2.71
CA TYR A 78 9.79 -6.21 3.30
C TYR A 78 10.79 -6.75 4.35
N LYS A 79 12.06 -6.36 4.24
CA LYS A 79 13.16 -6.82 5.11
C LYS A 79 13.84 -5.70 5.90
N GLY A 80 13.28 -4.50 5.87
CA GLY A 80 13.89 -3.30 6.46
C GLY A 80 14.29 -2.26 5.41
N PRO A 81 14.96 -1.18 5.83
CA PRO A 81 15.46 -0.15 4.92
C PRO A 81 16.30 -0.73 3.78
N GLY A 82 16.12 -0.21 2.58
CA GLY A 82 16.75 -0.70 1.36
C GLY A 82 15.94 -0.41 0.11
N LYS A 83 16.47 -0.87 -1.02
CA LYS A 83 15.87 -0.70 -2.36
C LYS A 83 15.03 -1.91 -2.73
N TYR A 84 13.84 -1.64 -3.26
CA TYR A 84 12.87 -2.64 -3.69
C TYR A 84 12.45 -2.34 -5.12
N THR A 85 12.86 -3.21 -6.05
CA THR A 85 12.49 -3.10 -7.46
C THR A 85 11.00 -3.32 -7.64
N ILE A 86 10.34 -2.42 -8.35
CA ILE A 86 8.94 -2.57 -8.74
C ILE A 86 8.83 -3.64 -9.83
N ASP A 87 7.96 -4.62 -9.58
CA ASP A 87 7.78 -5.79 -10.44
C ASP A 87 6.29 -6.13 -10.70
N HIS A 88 5.38 -5.21 -10.38
CA HIS A 88 3.91 -5.33 -10.44
C HIS A 88 3.25 -6.39 -9.55
N ILE A 89 3.99 -7.39 -9.08
CA ILE A 89 3.45 -8.56 -8.38
C ILE A 89 3.66 -8.42 -6.88
N TYR A 90 4.87 -8.05 -6.50
CA TYR A 90 5.30 -7.99 -5.10
C TYR A 90 5.55 -6.56 -4.66
N ASN A 91 6.09 -5.71 -5.53
CA ASN A 91 6.36 -4.32 -5.22
C ASN A 91 5.67 -3.43 -6.25
N THR A 92 4.81 -2.54 -5.77
CA THR A 92 4.01 -1.66 -6.62
C THR A 92 3.94 -0.27 -6.04
N ALA A 93 3.89 0.73 -6.92
CA ALA A 93 3.52 2.09 -6.57
C ALA A 93 2.32 2.51 -7.42
N LYS A 94 1.42 3.26 -6.83
CA LYS A 94 0.28 3.84 -7.51
C LYS A 94 0.10 5.26 -7.02
N TYR A 95 -0.17 6.17 -7.93
CA TYR A 95 -0.68 7.47 -7.54
C TYR A 95 -1.94 7.77 -8.35
N TYR A 96 -2.80 8.60 -7.80
CA TYR A 96 -4.03 9.04 -8.43
C TYR A 96 -4.07 10.55 -8.40
N ASP A 97 -4.45 11.13 -9.53
CA ASP A 97 -4.77 12.54 -9.71
C ASP A 97 -6.18 12.66 -10.33
N SER A 98 -6.32 13.24 -11.52
CA SER A 98 -7.47 13.03 -12.41
C SER A 98 -7.71 11.58 -12.86
N LYS A 99 -6.69 10.71 -12.78
CA LYS A 99 -6.78 9.29 -13.14
C LYS A 99 -5.80 8.45 -12.33
N SER A 100 -6.01 7.14 -12.37
CA SER A 100 -5.13 6.16 -11.75
C SER A 100 -3.87 5.93 -12.59
N HIS A 101 -2.71 6.06 -11.95
CA HIS A 101 -1.40 5.81 -12.53
C HIS A 101 -0.71 4.68 -11.76
N SER A 102 -0.57 3.53 -12.39
CA SER A 102 0.04 2.35 -11.76
C SER A 102 1.43 2.11 -12.32
N SER A 103 2.39 1.92 -11.43
CA SER A 103 3.79 1.67 -11.77
C SER A 103 3.97 0.41 -12.59
N VAL A 104 4.85 0.44 -13.60
CA VAL A 104 5.25 -0.69 -14.43
C VAL A 104 6.63 -1.22 -14.09
N TYR A 105 7.58 -0.30 -13.96
CA TYR A 105 8.92 -0.58 -13.49
C TYR A 105 9.40 0.60 -12.66
N GLY A 106 10.42 0.36 -11.83
CA GLY A 106 10.97 1.38 -10.98
C GLY A 106 11.57 0.81 -9.70
N GLU A 107 11.71 1.66 -8.70
CA GLU A 107 12.22 1.31 -7.39
C GLU A 107 11.50 2.11 -6.32
N ILE A 108 11.27 1.47 -5.18
CA ILE A 108 10.93 2.13 -3.92
C ILE A 108 12.14 1.93 -3.01
N GLU A 109 12.72 3.00 -2.50
CA GLU A 109 13.79 2.95 -1.52
C GLU A 109 13.26 3.39 -0.17
N ILE A 110 13.29 2.48 0.81
CA ILE A 110 13.00 2.80 2.19
C ILE A 110 14.30 3.23 2.85
N ILE A 111 14.42 4.52 3.20
CA ILE A 111 15.63 5.08 3.82
C ILE A 111 15.64 4.77 5.32
N SER A 112 14.50 4.91 5.98
CA SER A 112 14.40 4.64 7.41
C SER A 112 12.97 4.29 7.83
N THR A 113 12.88 3.49 8.89
CA THR A 113 11.64 3.21 9.61
C THR A 113 11.88 3.40 11.10
N GLY A 114 11.00 4.13 11.76
CA GLY A 114 10.90 4.22 13.22
C GLY A 114 9.65 3.51 13.73
N GLU A 115 9.38 3.60 15.03
CA GLU A 115 8.21 2.98 15.67
C GLU A 115 6.89 3.40 14.99
N LYS A 116 6.80 4.68 14.60
CA LYS A 116 5.61 5.28 14.00
C LYS A 116 5.92 6.24 12.84
N SER A 117 7.00 5.98 12.13
CA SER A 117 7.37 6.79 10.97
C SER A 117 8.16 6.00 9.94
N ALA A 118 8.11 6.43 8.69
CA ALA A 118 8.97 5.92 7.63
C ALA A 118 9.29 7.02 6.63
N LYS A 119 10.48 6.95 6.05
CA LYS A 119 10.92 7.87 5.00
C LYS A 119 11.55 7.11 3.86
N GLY A 120 11.41 7.63 2.65
CA GLY A 120 11.99 7.00 1.49
C GLY A 120 11.87 7.82 0.23
N THR A 121 12.34 7.21 -0.85
CA THR A 121 12.21 7.72 -2.21
C THR A 121 11.50 6.68 -3.08
N PHE A 122 11.00 7.12 -4.21
CA PHE A 122 10.49 6.24 -5.24
C PHE A 122 10.72 6.86 -6.62
N TYR A 123 10.93 6.00 -7.60
CA TYR A 123 10.85 6.39 -9.00
C TYR A 123 10.15 5.26 -9.76
N PHE A 124 9.28 5.60 -10.70
CA PHE A 124 8.65 4.59 -11.55
C PHE A 124 8.12 5.17 -12.85
N GLN A 125 8.03 4.34 -13.87
CA GLN A 125 7.18 4.60 -15.03
C GLN A 125 5.80 4.01 -14.79
N THR A 126 4.76 4.66 -15.29
CA THR A 126 3.38 4.18 -15.29
C THR A 126 3.00 3.51 -16.61
N ASN A 127 1.86 2.83 -16.64
CA ASN A 127 1.30 2.20 -17.84
C ASN A 127 0.98 3.19 -18.98
N ASP A 128 0.75 4.46 -18.68
CA ASP A 128 0.55 5.54 -19.65
C ASP A 128 1.85 6.32 -19.97
N SER A 129 3.00 5.72 -19.67
CA SER A 129 4.35 6.23 -19.96
C SER A 129 4.78 7.47 -19.18
N LEU A 130 4.01 7.92 -18.18
CA LEU A 130 4.45 8.97 -17.28
C LEU A 130 5.58 8.48 -16.38
N MET A 131 6.57 9.33 -16.18
CA MET A 131 7.73 9.04 -15.33
C MET A 131 7.63 9.86 -14.06
N VAL A 132 7.74 9.19 -12.91
CA VAL A 132 7.98 9.82 -11.61
C VAL A 132 9.46 9.66 -11.28
N THR A 133 10.20 10.77 -11.22
CA THR A 133 11.67 10.75 -11.07
C THR A 133 12.19 11.41 -9.80
N ASP A 134 11.34 12.12 -9.08
CA ASP A 134 11.67 12.91 -7.89
C ASP A 134 10.89 12.46 -6.64
N GLY A 135 10.33 11.25 -6.71
CA GLY A 135 9.46 10.69 -5.67
C GLY A 135 10.14 10.62 -4.32
N LYS A 136 9.52 11.25 -3.32
CA LYS A 136 9.96 11.24 -1.92
C LYS A 136 8.75 11.11 -1.03
N PHE A 137 8.88 10.45 0.11
CA PHE A 137 7.83 10.43 1.12
C PHE A 137 8.38 10.51 2.54
N ASP A 138 7.59 11.13 3.41
CA ASP A 138 7.74 11.14 4.87
C ASP A 138 6.35 10.84 5.44
N VAL A 139 6.22 9.68 6.09
CA VAL A 139 4.97 9.24 6.69
C VAL A 139 5.13 9.10 8.20
N LYS A 140 4.11 9.54 8.93
CA LYS A 140 3.95 9.40 10.37
C LYS A 140 2.56 8.84 10.66
N TRP A 141 2.42 8.00 11.66
CA TRP A 141 1.13 7.41 12.04
C TRP A 141 0.96 7.29 13.55
N GLU A 142 -0.26 7.04 14.01
CA GLU A 142 -0.61 6.90 15.43
C GLU A 142 -0.98 5.48 15.83
#